data_AF-A0A2K4GDJ2-F1
#
_entry.id   AF-A0A2K4GDJ2-F1
#
_cell.length_a   1.000
_cell.length_b   1.000
_cell.length_c   1.000
_cell.angle_alpha   90.00
_cell.angle_beta   90.00
_cell.angle_gamma   90.00
#
_symmetry.space_group_name_H-M   'P 1'
#
loop_
_entity.id
_entity.type
_entity.pdbx_description
1 polymer ?
#
loop_
_entity_poly.entity_id
_entity_poly.type
_entity_poly.pdbx_seq_one_letter_code
_entity_poly.pdbx_strand_id
1 'polypeptide(L)' 'MSDGNHELAIGMLDGYIARMIDPECSAIAVRASANTALLIFRTLNVISAKEDAHYTERLRRTFECRQGRTS' A
#
# COMPACT_ATOMS: atom_id res chain seq x y z
N MET A 1 10.46 15.82 -14.59
CA MET A 1 11.13 14.85 -13.68
C MET A 1 10.23 14.33 -12.56
N SER A 2 9.00 14.84 -12.37
CA SER A 2 8.09 14.39 -11.29
C SER A 2 7.34 13.09 -11.61
N ASP A 3 7.13 12.76 -12.89
CA ASP A 3 6.26 11.63 -13.27
C ASP A 3 6.88 10.26 -12.97
N GLY A 4 8.18 10.05 -13.20
CA GLY A 4 8.82 8.74 -12.98
C GLY A 4 8.83 8.29 -11.52
N ASN A 5 9.01 9.21 -10.56
CA ASN A 5 8.94 8.88 -9.13
C ASN A 5 7.50 8.60 -8.68
N HIS A 6 6.55 9.34 -9.25
CA HIS A 6 5.14 9.12 -9.00
C HIS A 6 4.69 7.74 -9.50
N GLU A 7 5.00 7.40 -10.76
CA GLU A 7 4.69 6.10 -11.35
C GLU A 7 5.33 4.95 -10.55
N LEU A 8 6.58 5.09 -10.12
CA LEU A 8 7.25 4.11 -9.27
C LEU A 8 6.52 3.94 -7.93
N ALA A 9 6.14 5.04 -7.28
CA ALA A 9 5.41 5.00 -6.01
C ALA A 9 4.06 4.30 -6.16
N ILE A 10 3.30 4.61 -7.22
CA ILE A 10 2.03 3.95 -7.56
C ILE A 10 2.25 2.45 -7.76
N GLY A 11 3.25 2.06 -8.56
CA GLY A 11 3.58 0.65 -8.78
C GLY A 11 3.97 -0.10 -7.51
N MET A 12 4.72 0.54 -6.60
CA MET A 12 5.06 -0.05 -5.30
C MET A 12 3.82 -0.25 -4.42
N LEU A 13 2.92 0.73 -4.36
CA LEU A 13 1.70 0.66 -3.56
C LEU A 13 0.73 -0.41 -4.07
N ASP A 14 0.55 -0.52 -5.38
CA ASP A 14 -0.23 -1.62 -5.98
C ASP A 14 0.42 -2.98 -5.72
N GLY A 15 1.76 -3.05 -5.76
CA GLY A 15 2.51 -4.27 -5.40
C GLY A 15 2.29 -4.70 -3.95
N TYR A 16 2.22 -3.76 -3.00
CA TYR A 16 1.87 -4.09 -1.61
C TYR A 16 0.45 -4.64 -1.49
N ILE A 17 -0.52 -4.09 -2.21
CA ILE A 17 -1.89 -4.61 -2.23
C ILE A 17 -1.92 -6.04 -2.79
N ALA A 18 -1.19 -6.30 -3.89
CA ALA A 18 -1.09 -7.64 -4.46
C ALA A 18 -0.44 -8.64 -3.49
N ARG A 19 0.64 -8.26 -2.81
CA ARG A 19 1.26 -9.12 -1.79
C ARG A 19 0.43 -9.27 -0.52
N MET A 20 -0.48 -8.34 -0.25
CA MET A 20 -1.39 -8.46 0.89
C MET A 20 -2.28 -9.68 0.77
N ILE A 21 -2.63 -10.14 -0.45
CA ILE A 21 -3.48 -11.31 -0.66
C ILE A 21 -2.69 -12.60 -0.90
N ASP A 22 -1.36 -12.50 -1.03
CA ASP A 22 -0.48 -13.65 -1.26
C ASP A 22 -0.32 -14.46 0.04
N PRO A 23 -0.71 -15.76 0.07
CA PRO A 23 -0.60 -16.60 1.25
C PRO A 23 0.84 -16.79 1.73
N GLU A 24 1.82 -16.73 0.83
CA GLU A 24 3.25 -16.90 1.16
C GLU A 24 3.84 -15.65 1.85
N CYS A 25 3.16 -14.51 1.76
CA CYS A 25 3.59 -13.27 2.38
C CYS A 25 2.91 -13.05 3.74
N SER A 26 3.61 -12.55 4.76
CA SER A 26 2.98 -12.13 6.02
C SER A 26 2.11 -10.87 5.83
N ALA A 27 0.79 -11.00 6.02
CA ALA A 27 -0.14 -9.87 5.89
C ALA A 27 0.21 -8.69 6.81
N ILE A 28 0.66 -8.98 8.03
CA ILE A 28 1.05 -7.97 9.02
C ILE A 28 2.30 -7.21 8.55
N ALA A 29 3.30 -7.95 8.07
CA ALA A 29 4.53 -7.35 7.55
C ALA A 29 4.25 -6.48 6.31
N VAL A 30 3.46 -7.00 5.37
CA VAL A 30 3.07 -6.27 4.16
C VAL A 30 2.33 -4.98 4.52
N ARG A 31 1.38 -5.01 5.47
CA ARG A 31 0.66 -3.82 5.93
C ARG A 31 1.58 -2.79 6.58
N ALA A 32 2.51 -3.23 7.43
CA ALA A 32 3.48 -2.33 8.05
C ALA A 32 4.36 -1.66 6.98
N SER A 33 4.90 -2.42 6.04
CA SER A 33 5.73 -1.89 4.94
C SER A 33 4.96 -0.91 4.06
N ALA A 34 3.72 -1.23 3.70
CA ALA A 34 2.88 -0.38 2.87
C ALA A 34 2.55 0.96 3.56
N ASN A 35 2.24 0.94 4.86
CA ASN A 35 2.00 2.15 5.63
C ASN A 35 3.26 3.03 5.74
N THR A 36 4.43 2.43 5.90
CA THR A 36 5.71 3.16 5.88
C THR A 36 5.96 3.80 4.50
N ALA A 37 5.70 3.07 3.41
CA ALA A 37 5.84 3.61 2.06
C ALA A 37 4.91 4.80 1.82
N LEU A 38 3.64 4.71 2.25
CA LEU A 38 2.67 5.82 2.16
C LEU A 38 3.17 7.06 2.90
N LEU A 39 3.65 6.91 4.14
CA LEU A 39 4.20 8.00 4.92
C LEU A 39 5.37 8.68 4.19
N ILE A 40 6.31 7.90 3.65
CA ILE A 40 7.46 8.43 2.92
C ILE A 40 7.01 9.17 1.67
N PHE A 41 6.18 8.56 0.82
CA PHE A 41 5.74 9.16 -0.43
C PHE A 41 4.93 10.43 -0.20
N ARG A 42 4.09 10.47 0.83
CA ARG A 42 3.34 11.67 1.21
C ARG A 42 4.27 12.77 1.71
N THR A 43 5.24 12.42 2.55
CA THR A 43 6.24 13.36 3.11
C THR A 43 7.09 13.99 2.01
N LEU A 44 7.49 13.20 1.01
CA LEU A 44 8.25 13.67 -0.15
C LEU A 44 7.37 14.33 -1.22
N ASN A 45 6.07 14.48 -0.96
CA ASN A 45 5.08 15.01 -1.90
C ASN A 45 5.06 14.30 -3.27
N VAL A 46 5.44 13.02 -3.29
CA VAL A 46 5.38 12.13 -4.47
C VAL A 46 3.95 11.71 -4.74
N ILE A 47 3.12 11.58 -3.70
CA ILE A 47 1.68 11.33 -3.81
C ILE A 47 0.87 12.44 -3.14
N SER A 48 -0.31 12.70 -3.69
CA SER A 48 -1.28 13.64 -3.14
C SER A 48 -1.97 13.07 -1.88
N ALA A 49 -2.61 13.94 -1.11
CA ALA A 49 -3.43 13.52 0.03
C ALA A 49 -4.61 12.61 -0.38
N LYS A 50 -5.12 12.80 -1.60
CA LYS A 50 -6.22 11.98 -2.14
C LYS A 50 -5.75 10.56 -2.43
N GLU A 51 -4.55 10.42 -2.99
CA GLU A 51 -3.95 9.12 -3.28
C GLU A 51 -3.54 8.40 -2.00
N ASP A 52 -2.97 9.11 -1.04
CA ASP A 52 -2.66 8.56 0.28
C ASP A 52 -3.91 7.96 0.96
N ALA A 53 -5.01 8.72 1.00
CA ALA A 53 -6.29 8.23 1.55
C ALA A 53 -6.83 7.04 0.76
N HIS A 54 -6.74 7.08 -0.58
CA HIS A 54 -7.19 5.99 -1.46
C HIS A 54 -6.43 4.68 -1.20
N TYR A 55 -5.10 4.73 -1.13
CA TYR A 55 -4.28 3.55 -0.89
C TYR A 55 -4.39 3.04 0.55
N THR A 56 -4.48 3.93 1.53
CA THR A 56 -4.73 3.57 2.94
C THR A 56 -6.02 2.75 3.07
N GLU A 57 -7.11 3.20 2.45
CA GLU A 57 -8.39 2.49 2.48
C GLU A 57 -8.33 1.16 1.73
N ARG A 58 -7.68 1.11 0.55
CA ARG A 58 -7.50 -0.15 -0.19
C ARG A 58 -6.71 -1.19 0.61
N LEU A 59 -5.60 -0.78 1.25
CA LEU A 59 -4.80 -1.66 2.10
C LEU A 59 -5.59 -2.17 3.30
N ARG A 60 -6.36 -1.28 3.94
CA ARG A 60 -7.23 -1.65 5.06
C ARG A 60 -8.24 -2.72 4.65
N ARG A 61 -9.03 -2.48 3.59
CA ARG A 61 -10.03 -3.43 3.10
C ARG A 61 -9.41 -4.77 2.74
N THR A 62 -8.27 -4.74 2.04
CA THR A 62 -7.58 -5.96 1.60
C THR A 62 -7.09 -6.77 2.81
N PHE A 63 -6.56 -6.10 3.83
CA PHE A 63 -6.13 -6.73 5.08
C PHE A 63 -7.31 -7.32 5.87
N GLU A 64 -8.42 -6.59 6.01
CA GLU A 64 -9.64 -7.08 6.66
C GLU A 64 -10.21 -8.31 5.92
N CYS A 65 -10.27 -8.29 4.59
CA CYS A 65 -10.68 -9.43 3.79
C CYS A 65 -9.76 -10.65 3.97
N ARG A 66 -8.44 -10.44 4.09
CA ARG A 66 -7.50 -11.54 4.34
C ARG A 66 -7.70 -12.14 5.73
N GLN A 67 -7.88 -11.32 6.76
CA GLN A 67 -8.11 -11.83 8.11
C GLN A 67 -9.43 -12.61 8.22
N GLY A 68 -10.50 -12.14 7.57
CA GLY A 68 -11.78 -12.86 7.53
C GLY A 68 -11.78 -14.15 6.70
N ARG A 69 -10.71 -14.44 5.95
CA ARG A 69 -10.49 -15.72 5.26
C ARG A 69 -9.71 -16.74 6.08
N THR A 70 -9.01 -16.29 7.11
CA THR A 70 -8.21 -17.15 8.00
C THR A 70 -8.99 -17.59 9.24
N SER A 71 -10.24 -17.12 9.39
CA SER A 71 -11.16 -17.42 10.50
C SER A 71 -12.12 -18.56 10.17
#